data_AF-A0A0S8EKK0-F1
#
_entry.id   AF-A0A0S8EKK0-F1
#
_cell.length_a   1.000
_cell.length_b   1.000
_cell.length_c   1.000
_cell.angle_alpha   90.00
_cell.angle_beta   90.00
_cell.angle_gamma   90.00
#
_symmetry.space_group_name_H-M   'P 1'
#
loop_
_entity.id
_entity.type
_entity.pdbx_description
1 polymer ?
#
loop_
_entity_poly.entity_id
_entity_poly.type
_entity_poly.pdbx_seq_one_letter_code
_entity_poly.pdbx_strand_id
1 'polypeptide(L)'
;MILLGAGGTAADVVSLEGVPAYYPLYGGCGPTAAGMIIGYWDAHGYPDLITAGDGTNSWTTNQQAVKDVIASPEHFNDYWGYGTGDRPTPPAHHADNCIADFMLASRDPRVDGISDANKQDNGLRGYAHHVGYTDATSDWLWYASLWDLFVAEIDAGRPMEFFVDVTADGQAEANHFVTAIGYDDTPGAHRYACHNGYDNLVHWYDFAPPASGQTYGIETGTWFDPVPEPATLALLGMGIAFGLIKNRADRRSTRRLNHLSKGESHA
;
A
#
# COMPACT_ATOMS: atom_id res chain seq x y z
N MET A 1 34.45 8.00 -23.47
CA MET A 1 34.73 6.76 -22.72
C MET A 1 33.82 6.80 -21.52
N ILE A 2 32.69 6.09 -21.57
CA ILE A 2 31.76 5.97 -20.43
C ILE A 2 31.87 4.51 -20.01
N LEU A 3 32.41 4.29 -18.82
CA LEU A 3 32.47 2.98 -18.19
C LEU A 3 31.04 2.59 -17.79
N LEU A 4 30.56 1.48 -18.32
CA LEU A 4 29.41 0.76 -17.78
C LEU A 4 29.93 -0.01 -16.57
N GLY A 5 29.59 0.45 -15.36
CA GLY A 5 29.75 -0.34 -14.15
C GLY A 5 28.61 -1.36 -14.08
N ALA A 6 28.97 -2.64 -14.03
CA ALA A 6 28.08 -3.67 -13.49
C ALA A 6 27.98 -3.41 -11.97
N GLY A 7 26.88 -2.79 -11.54
CA GLY A 7 26.62 -2.51 -10.13
C GLY A 7 25.84 -3.68 -9.53
N GLY A 8 26.43 -4.36 -8.55
CA GLY A 8 25.61 -5.07 -7.55
C GLY A 8 24.68 -4.06 -6.89
N THR A 9 23.45 -4.48 -6.60
CA THR A 9 22.41 -3.66 -5.98
C THR A 9 22.95 -3.01 -4.71
N ALA A 10 22.97 -1.67 -4.69
CA ALA A 10 23.28 -0.95 -3.48
C ALA A 10 22.17 -1.23 -2.46
N ALA A 11 22.57 -1.28 -1.20
CA ALA A 11 21.63 -1.36 -0.10
C ALA A 11 20.98 0.01 0.06
N ASP A 12 19.65 0.07 -0.01
CA ASP A 12 18.90 1.33 -0.16
C ASP A 12 17.96 1.57 1.02
N VAL A 13 17.70 2.86 1.28
CA VAL A 13 16.64 3.35 2.17
C VAL A 13 15.64 4.09 1.29
N VAL A 14 14.41 3.59 1.24
CA VAL A 14 13.33 4.14 0.41
C VAL A 14 12.14 4.46 1.30
N SER A 15 11.55 5.64 1.11
CA SER A 15 10.29 6.03 1.76
C SER A 15 9.47 6.82 0.75
N LEU A 16 8.18 6.48 0.66
CA LEU A 16 7.22 7.19 -0.16
C LEU A 16 6.92 8.55 0.48
N GLU A 17 6.98 9.59 -0.33
CA GLU A 17 6.53 10.93 0.03
C GLU A 17 5.04 11.07 -0.27
N GLY A 18 4.34 11.93 0.47
CA GLY A 18 2.94 12.28 0.17
C GLY A 18 1.89 11.25 0.61
N VAL A 19 2.26 10.19 1.33
CA VAL A 19 1.30 9.37 2.06
C VAL A 19 0.77 10.20 3.24
N PRO A 20 -0.55 10.41 3.37
CA PRO A 20 -1.08 11.23 4.44
C PRO A 20 -1.05 10.50 5.78
N ALA A 21 -0.70 11.21 6.85
CA ALA A 21 -0.74 10.68 8.22
C ALA A 21 -2.05 11.12 8.92
N TYR A 22 -3.05 10.24 8.94
CA TYR A 22 -4.32 10.50 9.61
C TYR A 22 -4.22 10.24 11.11
N TYR A 23 -4.39 11.30 11.90
CA TYR A 23 -4.28 11.26 13.36
C TYR A 23 -5.30 12.19 14.04
N PRO A 24 -5.99 11.73 15.10
CA PRO A 24 -5.99 10.37 15.66
C PRO A 24 -6.72 9.37 14.77
N LEU A 25 -6.53 8.07 15.03
CA LEU A 25 -7.33 7.00 14.45
C LEU A 25 -8.84 7.32 14.49
N TYR A 26 -9.55 6.93 13.45
CA TYR A 26 -10.98 7.14 13.31
C TYR A 26 -11.66 5.86 12.82
N GLY A 27 -12.68 5.39 13.51
CA GLY A 27 -13.40 4.18 13.11
C GLY A 27 -12.61 2.86 13.22
N GLY A 28 -11.39 2.88 13.78
CA GLY A 28 -10.53 1.71 13.95
C GLY A 28 -9.18 1.85 13.28
N CYS A 29 -8.22 1.00 13.65
CA CYS A 29 -6.87 1.03 13.07
C CYS A 29 -6.84 0.58 11.61
N GLY A 30 -7.52 -0.52 11.26
CA GLY A 30 -7.65 -1.00 9.87
C GLY A 30 -8.27 0.05 8.95
N PRO A 31 -9.51 0.53 9.23
CA PRO A 31 -10.13 1.55 8.39
C PRO A 31 -9.30 2.83 8.25
N THR A 32 -8.61 3.25 9.31
CA THR A 32 -7.73 4.43 9.23
C THR A 32 -6.50 4.18 8.36
N ALA A 33 -5.82 3.04 8.53
CA ALA A 33 -4.61 2.70 7.77
C ALA A 33 -4.92 2.51 6.28
N ALA A 34 -6.00 1.82 5.95
CA ALA A 34 -6.53 1.78 4.59
C ALA A 34 -6.94 3.16 4.07
N GLY A 35 -7.54 4.01 4.91
CA GLY A 35 -7.84 5.39 4.57
C GLY A 35 -6.60 6.17 4.11
N MET A 36 -5.45 6.00 4.76
CA MET A 36 -4.20 6.64 4.34
C MET A 36 -3.74 6.15 2.96
N ILE A 37 -3.92 4.86 2.64
CA ILE A 37 -3.63 4.29 1.31
C ILE A 37 -4.56 4.89 0.25
N ILE A 38 -5.87 4.94 0.53
CA ILE A 38 -6.85 5.57 -0.36
C ILE A 38 -6.52 7.05 -0.59
N GLY A 39 -6.18 7.77 0.47
CA GLY A 39 -5.75 9.17 0.38
C GLY A 39 -4.47 9.36 -0.42
N TYR A 40 -3.50 8.44 -0.31
CA TYR A 40 -2.30 8.47 -1.13
C TYR A 40 -2.67 8.38 -2.62
N TRP A 41 -3.46 7.38 -3.00
CA TRP A 41 -3.86 7.19 -4.39
C TRP A 41 -4.70 8.33 -4.96
N ASP A 42 -5.59 8.91 -4.15
CA ASP A 42 -6.39 10.09 -4.50
C ASP A 42 -5.50 11.27 -4.96
N ALA A 43 -4.38 11.48 -4.27
CA ALA A 43 -3.38 12.49 -4.61
C ALA A 43 -2.38 12.06 -5.71
N HIS A 44 -2.35 10.78 -6.09
CA HIS A 44 -1.33 10.18 -6.98
C HIS A 44 -1.93 9.56 -8.26
N GLY A 45 -2.81 10.32 -8.92
CA GLY A 45 -3.27 10.00 -10.26
C GLY A 45 -4.56 9.20 -10.35
N TYR A 46 -5.20 8.92 -9.20
CA TYR A 46 -6.49 8.24 -9.11
C TYR A 46 -7.48 9.13 -8.35
N PRO A 47 -7.90 10.27 -8.94
CA PRO A 47 -8.79 11.24 -8.28
C PRO A 47 -10.17 10.63 -8.00
N ASP A 48 -11.00 11.31 -7.20
CA ASP A 48 -12.35 10.85 -6.88
C ASP A 48 -12.38 9.55 -6.04
N LEU A 49 -11.26 9.20 -5.40
CA LEU A 49 -11.24 8.24 -4.30
C LEU A 49 -11.74 8.90 -3.00
N ILE A 50 -11.53 10.21 -2.85
CA ILE A 50 -12.17 11.06 -1.83
C ILE A 50 -13.08 12.05 -2.54
N THR A 51 -14.36 11.69 -2.67
CA THR A 51 -15.33 12.44 -3.50
C THR A 51 -16.01 13.61 -2.78
N ALA A 52 -15.86 13.72 -1.46
CA ALA A 52 -16.56 14.68 -0.63
C ALA A 52 -15.68 15.87 -0.21
N GLY A 53 -16.33 16.95 0.22
CA GLY A 53 -15.67 18.16 0.72
C GLY A 53 -14.94 18.93 -0.36
N ASP A 54 -13.67 19.30 -0.12
CA ASP A 54 -12.83 19.98 -1.11
C ASP A 54 -12.13 19.02 -2.08
N GLY A 55 -12.40 17.71 -1.97
CA GLY A 55 -11.83 16.65 -2.80
C GLY A 55 -10.35 16.38 -2.55
N THR A 56 -9.78 16.88 -1.46
CA THR A 56 -8.37 16.62 -1.11
C THR A 56 -8.23 15.53 -0.05
N ASN A 57 -7.10 14.83 -0.04
CA ASN A 57 -6.71 13.89 1.03
C ASN A 57 -6.18 14.58 2.32
N SER A 58 -6.37 15.90 2.45
CA SER A 58 -5.80 16.69 3.54
C SER A 58 -6.57 16.50 4.83
N TRP A 59 -5.93 15.90 5.84
CA TRP A 59 -6.51 15.79 7.19
C TRP A 59 -6.77 17.16 7.85
N THR A 60 -6.11 18.22 7.40
CA THR A 60 -6.26 19.57 7.99
C THR A 60 -7.39 20.36 7.36
N THR A 61 -7.56 20.27 6.03
CA THR A 61 -8.52 21.10 5.29
C THR A 61 -9.78 20.33 4.86
N ASN A 62 -9.71 19.01 4.74
CA ASN A 62 -10.81 18.15 4.32
C ASN A 62 -11.16 17.05 5.34
N GLN A 63 -10.90 17.31 6.62
CA GLN A 63 -10.95 16.29 7.68
C GLN A 63 -12.27 15.50 7.71
N GLN A 64 -13.41 16.19 7.54
CA GLN A 64 -14.71 15.51 7.63
C GLN A 64 -14.92 14.55 6.46
N ALA A 65 -14.59 14.94 5.23
CA ALA A 65 -14.71 14.04 4.09
C ALA A 65 -13.79 12.83 4.24
N VAL A 66 -12.54 13.04 4.69
CA VAL A 66 -11.62 11.92 4.98
C VAL A 66 -12.19 11.00 6.05
N LYS A 67 -12.78 11.55 7.11
CA LYS A 67 -13.47 10.78 8.15
C LYS A 67 -14.64 9.98 7.59
N ASP A 68 -15.46 10.58 6.74
CA ASP A 68 -16.63 9.93 6.14
C ASP A 68 -16.22 8.77 5.20
N VAL A 69 -15.09 8.91 4.51
CA VAL A 69 -14.46 7.82 3.73
C VAL A 69 -14.00 6.67 4.64
N ILE A 70 -13.35 6.98 5.76
CA ILE A 70 -12.82 5.98 6.70
C ILE A 70 -13.97 5.24 7.40
N ALA A 71 -14.87 5.98 8.04
CA ALA A 71 -16.01 5.47 8.78
C ALA A 71 -17.14 6.51 8.79
N SER A 72 -18.20 6.26 8.03
CA SER A 72 -19.31 7.20 7.89
C SER A 72 -20.08 7.39 9.20
N PRO A 73 -20.79 8.53 9.37
CA PRO A 73 -21.71 8.70 10.49
C PRO A 73 -22.75 7.58 10.59
N GLU A 74 -23.20 7.05 9.46
CA GLU A 74 -24.11 5.90 9.38
C GLU A 74 -23.49 4.62 9.94
N HIS A 75 -22.21 4.35 9.64
CA HIS A 75 -21.46 3.24 10.22
C HIS A 75 -21.41 3.32 11.75
N PHE A 76 -21.08 4.49 12.31
CA PHE A 76 -21.10 4.68 13.76
C PHE A 76 -22.48 4.44 14.36
N ASN A 77 -23.53 4.93 13.71
CA ASN A 77 -24.89 4.76 14.19
C ASN A 77 -25.33 3.29 14.21
N ASP A 78 -24.85 2.47 13.28
CA ASP A 78 -25.26 1.07 13.18
C ASP A 78 -24.41 0.10 14.01
N TYR A 79 -23.12 0.39 14.19
CA TYR A 79 -22.18 -0.61 14.71
C TYR A 79 -21.35 -0.16 15.92
N TRP A 80 -21.37 1.12 16.31
CA TRP A 80 -20.51 1.62 17.39
C TRP A 80 -21.21 1.68 18.75
N GLY A 81 -20.52 1.25 19.82
CA GLY A 81 -21.00 1.39 21.19
C GLY A 81 -22.05 0.36 21.62
N TYR A 82 -22.24 -0.71 20.84
CA TYR A 82 -23.16 -1.81 21.14
C TYR A 82 -22.47 -3.06 21.71
N GLY A 83 -21.18 -2.95 22.07
CA GLY A 83 -20.38 -4.09 22.52
C GLY A 83 -20.12 -5.05 21.37
N THR A 84 -20.26 -6.36 21.60
CA THR A 84 -20.15 -7.38 20.54
C THR A 84 -21.40 -7.54 19.71
N GLY A 85 -22.43 -6.71 19.91
CA GLY A 85 -23.65 -6.76 19.11
C GLY A 85 -23.70 -5.58 18.14
N ASP A 86 -24.45 -5.73 17.05
CA ASP A 86 -24.85 -4.60 16.22
C ASP A 86 -26.01 -3.82 16.88
N ARG A 87 -26.31 -2.62 16.38
CA ARG A 87 -27.54 -1.92 16.73
C ARG A 87 -28.73 -2.88 16.54
N PRO A 88 -29.57 -3.10 17.58
CA PRO A 88 -30.75 -3.94 17.45
C PRO A 88 -31.70 -3.41 16.36
N THR A 89 -32.07 -4.24 15.39
CA THR A 89 -33.07 -3.89 14.38
C THR A 89 -34.48 -3.98 14.98
N PRO A 90 -35.40 -3.02 14.78
CA PRO A 90 -35.44 -1.97 13.73
C PRO A 90 -35.03 -0.55 14.18
N PRO A 91 -34.67 0.36 13.22
CA PRO A 91 -34.70 0.19 11.76
C PRO A 91 -33.55 -0.67 11.19
N ALA A 92 -33.65 -1.05 9.91
CA ALA A 92 -32.58 -1.77 9.18
C ALA A 92 -31.26 -0.97 9.19
N HIS A 93 -30.14 -1.66 9.02
CA HIS A 93 -28.83 -1.03 8.84
C HIS A 93 -28.74 -0.36 7.46
N HIS A 94 -27.85 0.61 7.32
CA HIS A 94 -27.57 1.29 6.07
C HIS A 94 -26.81 0.40 5.09
N ALA A 95 -26.72 0.84 3.83
CA ALA A 95 -25.90 0.18 2.82
C ALA A 95 -24.44 0.65 2.94
N ASP A 96 -23.51 -0.27 2.78
CA ASP A 96 -22.07 -0.01 2.87
C ASP A 96 -21.66 1.22 2.02
N ASN A 97 -21.06 2.22 2.66
CA ASN A 97 -20.68 3.48 2.01
C ASN A 97 -19.32 4.04 2.44
N CYS A 98 -18.61 3.37 3.37
CA CYS A 98 -17.28 3.76 3.83
C CYS A 98 -16.36 2.54 3.97
N ILE A 99 -15.05 2.78 4.11
CA ILE A 99 -14.03 1.72 4.25
C ILE A 99 -14.38 0.76 5.41
N ALA A 100 -14.78 1.31 6.57
CA ALA A 100 -15.16 0.52 7.74
C ALA A 100 -16.31 -0.45 7.48
N ASP A 101 -17.28 -0.10 6.63
CA ASP A 101 -18.35 -1.01 6.24
C ASP A 101 -17.85 -2.18 5.41
N PHE A 102 -17.06 -1.90 4.38
CA PHE A 102 -16.52 -2.95 3.50
C PHE A 102 -15.53 -3.86 4.24
N MET A 103 -14.88 -3.36 5.29
CA MET A 103 -14.05 -4.13 6.22
C MET A 103 -14.85 -4.90 7.28
N LEU A 104 -16.17 -4.68 7.37
CA LEU A 104 -17.03 -5.20 8.44
C LEU A 104 -16.54 -4.79 9.83
N ALA A 105 -15.90 -3.62 9.95
CA ALA A 105 -15.39 -3.12 11.22
C ALA A 105 -16.54 -2.91 12.21
N SER A 106 -16.30 -3.18 13.50
CA SER A 106 -17.30 -3.03 14.58
C SER A 106 -18.55 -3.92 14.48
N ARG A 107 -18.68 -4.77 13.44
CA ARG A 107 -19.85 -5.65 13.27
C ARG A 107 -19.72 -6.91 14.13
N ASP A 108 -20.80 -7.38 14.74
CA ASP A 108 -20.86 -8.60 15.57
C ASP A 108 -20.08 -9.76 14.92
N PRO A 109 -19.10 -10.36 15.62
CA PRO A 109 -18.79 -10.22 17.06
C PRO A 109 -17.70 -9.21 17.40
N ARG A 110 -17.32 -8.33 16.47
CA ARG A 110 -16.32 -7.28 16.67
C ARG A 110 -16.94 -6.08 17.38
N VAL A 111 -16.09 -5.28 17.99
CA VAL A 111 -16.49 -4.08 18.74
C VAL A 111 -15.67 -2.89 18.27
N ASP A 112 -16.27 -1.71 18.27
CA ASP A 112 -15.61 -0.40 18.29
C ASP A 112 -14.33 -0.29 17.42
N GLY A 113 -14.47 -0.52 16.11
CA GLY A 113 -13.43 -0.33 15.10
C GLY A 113 -12.53 -1.54 14.84
N ILE A 114 -12.76 -2.67 15.54
CA ILE A 114 -12.04 -3.92 15.25
C ILE A 114 -12.52 -4.48 13.90
N SER A 115 -11.57 -4.86 13.05
CA SER A 115 -11.77 -5.63 11.83
C SER A 115 -10.73 -6.75 11.76
N ASP A 116 -11.03 -7.81 10.99
CA ASP A 116 -10.13 -8.95 10.84
C ASP A 116 -9.12 -8.73 9.70
N ALA A 117 -7.93 -9.32 9.80
CA ALA A 117 -6.89 -9.20 8.76
C ALA A 117 -7.37 -9.62 7.36
N ASN A 118 -8.24 -10.63 7.27
CA ASN A 118 -8.81 -11.10 6.00
C ASN A 118 -9.97 -10.23 5.45
N LYS A 119 -10.24 -9.08 6.08
CA LYS A 119 -11.24 -8.10 5.63
C LYS A 119 -10.61 -6.85 5.03
N GLN A 120 -9.30 -6.66 5.20
CA GLN A 120 -8.66 -5.42 4.79
C GLN A 120 -8.63 -5.27 3.27
N ASP A 121 -8.26 -6.35 2.56
CA ASP A 121 -8.26 -6.44 1.10
C ASP A 121 -9.67 -6.21 0.52
N ASN A 122 -10.68 -6.80 1.18
CA ASN A 122 -12.09 -6.61 0.85
C ASN A 122 -12.56 -5.18 1.09
N GLY A 123 -12.09 -4.55 2.17
CA GLY A 123 -12.35 -3.16 2.51
C GLY A 123 -11.87 -2.18 1.46
N LEU A 124 -10.57 -2.26 1.15
CA LEU A 124 -9.90 -1.43 0.14
C LEU A 124 -10.57 -1.60 -1.23
N ARG A 125 -10.76 -2.84 -1.69
CA ARG A 125 -11.41 -3.13 -2.97
C ARG A 125 -12.88 -2.70 -2.99
N GLY A 126 -13.63 -3.02 -1.94
CA GLY A 126 -15.07 -2.74 -1.83
C GLY A 126 -15.36 -1.24 -1.86
N TYR A 127 -14.58 -0.45 -1.12
CA TYR A 127 -14.70 1.00 -1.16
C TYR A 127 -14.33 1.56 -2.53
N ALA A 128 -13.21 1.13 -3.12
CA ALA A 128 -12.81 1.56 -4.46
C ALA A 128 -13.90 1.26 -5.50
N HIS A 129 -14.49 0.07 -5.47
CA HIS A 129 -15.60 -0.31 -6.34
C HIS A 129 -16.83 0.58 -6.12
N HIS A 130 -17.14 0.92 -4.87
CA HIS A 130 -18.25 1.81 -4.52
C HIS A 130 -18.10 3.21 -5.15
N VAL A 131 -16.88 3.75 -5.20
CA VAL A 131 -16.59 5.05 -5.80
C VAL A 131 -16.25 5.00 -7.30
N GLY A 132 -16.40 3.83 -7.94
CA GLY A 132 -16.32 3.68 -9.41
C GLY A 132 -15.03 3.04 -9.95
N TYR A 133 -14.09 2.67 -9.09
CA TYR A 133 -12.86 1.96 -9.45
C TYR A 133 -13.10 0.45 -9.49
N THR A 134 -13.92 -0.01 -10.43
CA THR A 134 -14.43 -1.40 -10.46
C THR A 134 -13.37 -2.46 -10.81
N ASP A 135 -12.23 -2.04 -11.36
CA ASP A 135 -11.12 -2.94 -11.67
C ASP A 135 -10.08 -2.98 -10.54
N ALA A 136 -10.32 -2.26 -9.43
CA ALA A 136 -9.40 -2.21 -8.31
C ALA A 136 -9.14 -3.62 -7.76
N THR A 137 -7.87 -3.89 -7.45
CA THR A 137 -7.40 -5.17 -6.93
C THR A 137 -6.68 -4.99 -5.60
N SER A 138 -6.76 -6.02 -4.78
CA SER A 138 -6.10 -6.09 -3.49
C SER A 138 -6.00 -7.55 -3.10
N ASP A 139 -4.90 -7.90 -2.45
CA ASP A 139 -4.66 -9.21 -1.87
C ASP A 139 -3.66 -9.04 -0.71
N TRP A 140 -3.42 -10.11 0.04
CA TRP A 140 -2.55 -10.09 1.21
C TRP A 140 -1.64 -11.30 1.28
N LEU A 141 -0.49 -11.13 1.94
CA LEU A 141 0.46 -12.20 2.21
C LEU A 141 0.77 -12.30 3.70
N TRP A 142 1.10 -13.52 4.12
CA TRP A 142 1.72 -13.78 5.42
C TRP A 142 3.17 -13.29 5.41
N TYR A 143 3.66 -12.91 6.59
CA TYR A 143 5.03 -12.43 6.83
C TYR A 143 6.12 -13.15 6.05
N ALA A 144 6.09 -14.49 6.02
CA ALA A 144 7.12 -15.33 5.42
C ALA A 144 7.36 -15.08 3.91
N SER A 145 6.42 -14.43 3.21
CA SER A 145 6.53 -14.08 1.79
C SER A 145 6.40 -12.57 1.54
N LEU A 146 6.35 -11.77 2.60
CA LEU A 146 5.96 -10.36 2.51
C LEU A 146 7.10 -9.45 2.05
N TRP A 147 8.35 -9.71 2.44
CA TRP A 147 9.47 -8.78 2.19
C TRP A 147 9.65 -8.41 0.72
N ASP A 148 9.78 -9.42 -0.16
CA ASP A 148 10.03 -9.18 -1.58
C ASP A 148 8.85 -8.45 -2.26
N LEU A 149 7.61 -8.77 -1.86
CA LEU A 149 6.43 -8.04 -2.32
C LEU A 149 6.48 -6.59 -1.83
N PHE A 150 6.75 -6.39 -0.54
CA PHE A 150 6.77 -5.05 0.06
C PHE A 150 7.79 -4.14 -0.60
N VAL A 151 9.01 -4.62 -0.82
CA VAL A 151 10.04 -3.88 -1.56
C VAL A 151 9.55 -3.54 -2.97
N ALA A 152 8.96 -4.50 -3.69
CA ALA A 152 8.43 -4.26 -5.03
C ALA A 152 7.26 -3.26 -5.08
N GLU A 153 6.39 -3.25 -4.07
CA GLU A 153 5.30 -2.28 -3.94
C GLU A 153 5.85 -0.87 -3.68
N ILE A 154 6.77 -0.72 -2.72
CA ILE A 154 7.40 0.56 -2.39
C ILE A 154 8.20 1.10 -3.59
N ASP A 155 8.99 0.26 -4.27
CA ASP A 155 9.72 0.66 -5.49
C ASP A 155 8.80 1.11 -6.62
N ALA A 156 7.57 0.57 -6.65
CA ALA A 156 6.55 0.96 -7.61
C ALA A 156 5.70 2.16 -7.15
N GLY A 157 6.03 2.78 -6.02
CA GLY A 157 5.30 3.92 -5.48
C GLY A 157 3.98 3.54 -4.82
N ARG A 158 3.86 2.36 -4.21
CA ARG A 158 2.60 1.86 -3.65
C ARG A 158 2.75 1.56 -2.14
N PRO A 159 2.06 2.30 -1.26
CA PRO A 159 2.04 1.97 0.16
C PRO A 159 1.24 0.69 0.40
N MET A 160 1.55 -0.01 1.49
CA MET A 160 0.86 -1.22 1.93
C MET A 160 0.26 -1.04 3.32
N GLU A 161 -0.70 -1.87 3.68
CA GLU A 161 -1.20 -1.95 5.05
C GLU A 161 -0.60 -3.18 5.74
N PHE A 162 0.00 -3.01 6.91
CA PHE A 162 0.53 -4.13 7.70
C PHE A 162 -0.30 -4.36 8.94
N PHE A 163 -0.53 -5.64 9.27
CA PHE A 163 -1.08 -6.07 10.55
C PHE A 163 0.06 -6.42 11.50
N VAL A 164 0.15 -5.70 12.61
CA VAL A 164 1.30 -5.72 13.51
C VAL A 164 0.91 -5.92 14.97
N ASP A 165 1.80 -6.53 15.75
CA ASP A 165 1.72 -6.60 17.22
C ASP A 165 2.43 -5.40 17.85
N VAL A 166 1.69 -4.47 18.47
CA VAL A 166 2.30 -3.27 19.09
C VAL A 166 2.77 -3.49 20.54
N THR A 167 2.37 -4.57 21.22
CA THR A 167 2.56 -4.73 22.67
C THR A 167 3.83 -5.48 23.04
N ALA A 168 4.44 -6.24 22.12
CA ALA A 168 5.65 -7.05 22.33
C ALA A 168 5.57 -7.99 23.55
N ASP A 169 4.35 -8.33 23.96
CA ASP A 169 4.05 -9.05 25.20
C ASP A 169 4.30 -10.56 25.08
N GLY A 170 4.77 -11.00 23.92
CA GLY A 170 5.08 -12.40 23.63
C GLY A 170 3.89 -13.24 23.23
N GLN A 171 2.70 -12.66 23.09
CA GLN A 171 1.64 -13.25 22.28
C GLN A 171 1.97 -12.99 20.82
N ALA A 172 2.05 -14.03 20.01
CA ALA A 172 2.34 -13.90 18.58
C ALA A 172 1.08 -13.51 17.79
N GLU A 173 0.34 -12.50 18.28
CA GLU A 173 -0.94 -12.08 17.71
C GLU A 173 -0.86 -10.58 17.40
N ALA A 174 -0.91 -10.24 16.11
CA ALA A 174 -1.05 -8.85 15.72
C ALA A 174 -2.40 -8.29 16.20
N ASN A 175 -2.43 -7.00 16.48
CA ASN A 175 -3.59 -6.33 17.08
C ASN A 175 -3.79 -4.89 16.58
N HIS A 176 -2.96 -4.44 15.64
CA HIS A 176 -2.99 -3.09 15.11
C HIS A 176 -2.67 -3.05 13.62
N PHE A 177 -3.31 -2.16 12.88
CA PHE A 177 -2.98 -1.92 11.47
C PHE A 177 -2.21 -0.61 11.31
N VAL A 178 -1.22 -0.62 10.42
CA VAL A 178 -0.39 0.55 10.09
C VAL A 178 -0.24 0.66 8.57
N THR A 179 -0.01 1.88 8.08
CA THR A 179 0.29 2.10 6.66
C THR A 179 1.81 2.08 6.48
N ALA A 180 2.33 1.01 5.89
CA ALA A 180 3.73 0.86 5.54
C ALA A 180 4.07 1.64 4.26
N ILE A 181 5.13 2.44 4.33
CA ILE A 181 5.47 3.46 3.32
C ILE A 181 6.93 3.42 2.87
N GLY A 182 7.75 2.51 3.40
CA GLY A 182 9.18 2.52 3.09
C GLY A 182 9.94 1.35 3.69
N TYR A 183 11.15 1.12 3.22
CA TYR A 183 12.04 0.09 3.73
C TYR A 183 13.48 0.61 3.86
N ASP A 184 14.25 -0.03 4.73
CA ASP A 184 15.69 0.16 4.89
C ASP A 184 16.34 -1.22 4.80
N ASP A 185 16.95 -1.51 3.65
CA ASP A 185 17.68 -2.74 3.40
C ASP A 185 19.20 -2.52 3.48
N THR A 186 19.64 -1.46 4.16
CA THR A 186 21.07 -1.28 4.44
C THR A 186 21.61 -2.45 5.27
N PRO A 187 22.89 -2.84 5.11
CA PRO A 187 23.39 -4.06 5.73
C PRO A 187 23.28 -3.96 7.26
N GLY A 188 22.41 -4.80 7.84
CA GLY A 188 22.16 -4.86 9.28
C GLY A 188 21.00 -4.00 9.80
N ALA A 189 20.24 -3.31 8.92
CA ALA A 189 19.02 -2.59 9.32
C ALA A 189 17.77 -3.47 9.16
N HIS A 190 17.44 -3.89 7.93
CA HIS A 190 16.25 -4.68 7.57
C HIS A 190 14.97 -4.19 8.27
N ARG A 191 14.50 -3.00 7.88
CA ARG A 191 13.39 -2.28 8.53
C ARG A 191 12.31 -1.87 7.55
N TYR A 192 11.15 -1.54 8.10
CA TYR A 192 10.09 -0.84 7.39
C TYR A 192 9.72 0.48 8.07
N ALA A 193 9.27 1.44 7.27
CA ALA A 193 8.73 2.72 7.69
C ALA A 193 7.19 2.67 7.64
N CYS A 194 6.51 3.27 8.62
CA CYS A 194 5.05 3.39 8.59
C CYS A 194 4.49 4.64 9.28
N HIS A 195 3.24 4.95 8.96
CA HIS A 195 2.37 5.74 9.83
C HIS A 195 1.61 4.80 10.77
N ASN A 196 1.80 4.98 12.08
CA ASN A 196 1.23 4.09 13.10
C ASN A 196 -0.16 4.54 13.60
N GLY A 197 -0.63 5.72 13.20
CA GLY A 197 -1.93 6.26 13.62
C GLY A 197 -2.01 6.78 15.07
N TYR A 198 -0.93 6.70 15.84
CA TYR A 198 -0.82 7.27 17.19
C TYR A 198 -0.18 8.66 17.23
N ASP A 199 0.44 9.08 16.13
CA ASP A 199 0.88 10.44 15.85
C ASP A 199 0.91 10.67 14.32
N ASN A 200 1.47 11.80 13.89
CA ASN A 200 1.61 12.16 12.48
C ASN A 200 3.05 12.01 11.95
N LEU A 201 3.90 11.24 12.62
CA LEU A 201 5.29 11.01 12.24
C LEU A 201 5.44 9.71 11.44
N VAL A 202 6.59 9.58 10.77
CA VAL A 202 7.06 8.33 10.19
C VAL A 202 7.89 7.60 11.23
N HIS A 203 7.57 6.34 11.47
CA HIS A 203 8.28 5.47 12.39
C HIS A 203 8.98 4.35 11.64
N TRP A 204 10.15 3.95 12.13
CA TRP A 204 10.94 2.85 11.57
C TRP A 204 10.99 1.71 12.57
N TYR A 205 10.60 0.51 12.12
CA TYR A 205 10.60 -0.71 12.93
C TYR A 205 11.34 -1.82 12.20
N ASP A 206 11.93 -2.75 12.96
CA ASP A 206 12.58 -3.91 12.36
C ASP A 206 11.55 -4.77 11.62
N PHE A 207 11.89 -5.23 10.41
CA PHE A 207 11.05 -6.13 9.64
C PHE A 207 11.21 -7.54 10.19
N ALA A 208 10.35 -7.90 11.14
CA ALA A 208 10.41 -9.14 11.90
C ALA A 208 8.98 -9.65 12.18
N PRO A 209 8.78 -10.97 12.40
CA PRO A 209 7.48 -11.48 12.80
C PRO A 209 7.16 -11.11 14.26
N PRO A 210 5.89 -11.22 14.71
CA PRO A 210 5.53 -11.08 16.11
C PRO A 210 6.34 -12.05 16.98
N ALA A 211 6.95 -11.50 18.03
CA ALA A 211 7.77 -12.27 18.96
C ALA A 211 7.87 -11.52 20.30
N SER A 212 8.17 -12.26 21.38
CA SER A 212 8.44 -11.66 22.68
C SER A 212 9.57 -10.64 22.59
N GLY A 213 9.29 -9.39 22.98
CA GLY A 213 10.25 -8.28 22.91
C GLY A 213 10.38 -7.62 21.54
N GLN A 214 9.61 -8.07 20.53
CA GLN A 214 9.51 -7.43 19.22
C GLN A 214 8.24 -6.59 19.14
N THR A 215 8.35 -5.27 19.33
CA THR A 215 7.22 -4.36 19.05
C THR A 215 7.10 -4.17 17.56
N TYR A 216 5.86 -3.99 17.10
CA TYR A 216 5.51 -3.82 15.70
C TYR A 216 5.98 -5.00 14.82
N GLY A 217 5.96 -6.22 15.36
CA GLY A 217 6.20 -7.43 14.57
C GLY A 217 5.04 -7.67 13.59
N ILE A 218 5.34 -8.09 12.36
CA ILE A 218 4.39 -8.12 11.24
C ILE A 218 3.81 -9.52 11.06
N GLU A 219 2.49 -9.67 11.11
CA GLU A 219 1.81 -10.93 10.83
C GLU A 219 1.47 -11.06 9.33
N THR A 220 0.86 -10.01 8.77
CA THR A 220 0.43 -9.96 7.37
C THR A 220 0.67 -8.58 6.78
N GLY A 221 0.67 -8.52 5.44
CA GLY A 221 0.61 -7.26 4.70
C GLY A 221 -0.36 -7.35 3.53
N THR A 222 -1.13 -6.29 3.34
CA THR A 222 -2.14 -6.12 2.29
C THR A 222 -1.66 -5.07 1.30
N TRP A 223 -1.66 -5.39 0.02
CA TRP A 223 -1.41 -4.43 -1.06
C TRP A 223 -2.72 -4.02 -1.72
N PHE A 224 -2.73 -2.85 -2.36
CA PHE A 224 -3.90 -2.34 -3.07
C PHE A 224 -3.48 -1.57 -4.32
N ASP A 225 -4.17 -1.84 -5.41
CA ASP A 225 -4.03 -1.17 -6.69
C ASP A 225 -5.41 -0.69 -7.16
N PRO A 226 -5.66 0.62 -7.22
CA PRO A 226 -6.99 1.18 -7.47
C PRO A 226 -7.52 1.06 -8.91
N VAL A 227 -6.81 0.48 -9.89
CA VAL A 227 -7.19 0.35 -11.33
C VAL A 227 -8.66 0.73 -11.67
N PRO A 228 -8.94 1.75 -12.53
CA PRO A 228 -8.40 1.70 -13.89
C PRO A 228 -8.05 3.01 -14.63
N GLU A 229 -7.17 2.85 -15.62
CA GLU A 229 -7.31 3.47 -16.95
C GLU A 229 -7.13 2.37 -18.02
N PRO A 230 -8.06 2.24 -18.98
CA PRO A 230 -7.61 2.45 -20.36
C PRO A 230 -8.64 3.10 -21.30
N ALA A 231 -8.25 4.18 -21.97
CA ALA A 231 -8.04 4.14 -23.43
C ALA A 231 -7.15 5.29 -23.96
N THR A 232 -5.93 4.95 -24.38
CA THR A 232 -5.13 5.65 -25.42
C THR A 232 -4.18 6.79 -25.00
N LEU A 233 -4.31 7.46 -23.85
CA LEU A 233 -3.48 8.67 -23.59
C LEU A 233 -2.15 8.47 -22.86
N ALA A 234 -1.94 7.39 -22.09
CA ALA A 234 -0.62 7.13 -21.49
C ALA A 234 0.37 6.42 -22.46
N LEU A 235 -0.12 5.77 -23.53
CA LEU A 235 0.73 4.99 -24.44
C LEU A 235 1.53 5.83 -25.46
N LEU A 236 1.31 7.15 -25.54
CA LEU A 236 2.14 8.05 -26.36
C LEU A 236 3.43 8.49 -25.65
N GLY A 237 3.55 8.29 -24.33
CA GLY A 237 4.74 8.70 -23.57
C GLY A 237 5.85 7.65 -23.45
N MET A 238 5.52 6.35 -23.42
CA MET A 238 6.51 5.30 -23.11
C MET A 238 6.84 4.35 -24.28
N GLY A 239 6.08 4.38 -25.38
CA GLY A 239 6.36 3.57 -26.58
C GLY A 239 7.64 3.94 -27.34
N ILE A 240 8.28 5.07 -27.03
CA ILE A 240 9.54 5.51 -27.67
C ILE A 240 10.77 5.10 -26.85
N ALA A 241 10.65 4.81 -25.55
CA ALA A 241 11.80 4.55 -24.69
C ALA A 241 12.34 3.11 -24.79
N PHE A 242 11.48 2.09 -24.97
CA PHE A 242 11.94 0.69 -25.04
C PHE A 242 12.32 0.21 -26.46
N GLY A 243 11.88 0.90 -27.52
CA GLY A 243 12.20 0.56 -28.91
C GLY A 243 13.61 0.98 -29.38
N LEU A 244 14.30 1.87 -28.66
CA LEU A 244 15.58 2.45 -29.09
C LEU A 244 16.82 1.89 -28.38
N ILE A 245 16.67 1.08 -27.33
CA ILE A 245 17.81 0.48 -26.62
C ILE A 245 18.20 -0.89 -27.20
N LYS A 246 17.27 -1.62 -27.82
CA LYS A 246 17.58 -2.96 -28.38
C LYS A 246 18.28 -2.95 -29.76
N ASN A 247 18.25 -1.84 -30.51
CA ASN A 247 18.79 -1.80 -31.87
C ASN A 247 20.25 -1.30 -32.00
N ARG A 248 20.93 -0.96 -30.90
CA ARG A 248 22.35 -0.55 -30.94
C ARG A 248 23.35 -1.64 -30.50
N ALA A 249 22.88 -2.70 -29.84
CA ALA A 249 23.74 -3.82 -29.42
C ALA A 249 24.06 -4.79 -30.58
N ASP A 250 23.10 -5.05 -31.48
CA ASP A 250 23.27 -6.06 -32.54
C ASP A 250 24.04 -5.59 -33.79
N ARG A 251 24.26 -4.28 -33.96
CA ARG A 251 25.04 -3.76 -35.11
C ARG A 251 26.54 -3.62 -34.85
N ARG A 252 27.03 -3.93 -33.64
CA ARG A 252 28.47 -3.86 -33.31
C ARG A 252 29.15 -5.22 -33.16
N SER A 253 28.42 -6.33 -32.97
CA SER A 253 28.99 -7.68 -32.90
C SER A 253 29.24 -8.29 -34.29
N THR A 254 28.46 -7.92 -35.31
CA THR A 254 28.59 -8.45 -36.69
C THR A 254 29.65 -7.75 -37.55
N ARG A 255 30.26 -6.66 -37.08
CA ARG A 255 31.33 -5.95 -37.83
C ARG A 255 32.77 -6.24 -37.36
N ARG A 256 32.95 -7.00 -36.27
CA ARG A 256 34.28 -7.35 -35.72
C ARG A 256 34.74 -8.78 -35.97
N LEU A 257 33.95 -9.61 -36.67
CA LEU A 257 34.34 -10.97 -37.05
C LEU A 257 34.82 -11.10 -38.52
N ASN A 258 34.76 -10.04 -39.33
CA ASN A 258 35.17 -10.07 -40.74
C ASN A 258 36.57 -9.49 -41.04
N HIS A 259 37.43 -9.29 -40.02
CA HIS A 259 38.76 -8.69 -40.24
C HIS A 259 39.94 -9.47 -39.67
N LEU A 260 39.78 -10.77 -39.42
CA LEU A 260 40.86 -11.65 -38.93
C LEU A 260 41.11 -12.91 -39.79
N SER A 261 40.80 -12.88 -41.10
CA SER A 261 41.15 -14.00 -41.99
C SER A 261 41.68 -13.61 -43.38
N LYS A 262 42.64 -12.67 -43.44
CA LYS A 262 43.49 -12.53 -44.64
C LYS A 262 44.93 -12.26 -44.25
N GLY A 263 45.59 -13.32 -43.81
CA GLY A 263 47.03 -13.51 -43.97
C GLY A 263 47.23 -14.93 -44.53
N GLU A 264 48.16 -15.05 -45.48
CA GLU A 264 48.77 -16.29 -45.99
C GLU A 264 48.26 -16.86 -47.33
N SER A 265 48.97 -16.46 -48.38
CA SER A 265 49.49 -17.26 -49.52
C SER A 265 49.89 -16.25 -50.62
N HIS A 266 50.92 -16.37 -51.44
CA HIS A 266 52.17 -17.14 -51.52
C HIS A 266 52.85 -16.55 -52.77
N ALA A 267 54.19 -16.55 -52.81
CA ALA A 267 55.06 -16.37 -53.99
C ALA A 267 55.11 -14.98 -54.67
#